data_AF-M0NCF2-F1
#
_entry.id   AF-M0NCF2-F1
#
_cell.length_a   1.000
_cell.length_b   1.000
_cell.length_c   1.000
_cell.angle_alpha   90.00
_cell.angle_beta   90.00
_cell.angle_gamma   90.00
#
_symmetry.space_group_name_H-M   'P 1'
#
loop_
_entity.id
_entity.type
_entity.pdbx_description
1 polymer ?
#
loop_
_entity_poly.entity_id
_entity_poly.type
_entity_poly.pdbx_seq_one_letter_code
_entity_poly.pdbx_strand_id
1 'polypeptide(L)'
;MEQGTEREREAVREAWDAIAARRARTDALLLGGVLVGSGLLIVAFALLVPLELCVHGAGIDGSICTTQQLSREAMLLALIVGGIMTGGGGHLFWQNLHHPN
;
A
#
# COMPACT_ATOMS: atom_id res chain seq x y z
N MET A 1 42.31 21.95 23.16
CA MET A 1 42.03 21.36 21.83
C MET A 1 40.65 20.69 21.79
N GLU A 2 39.65 21.19 22.53
CA GLU A 2 38.35 20.51 22.71
C GLU A 2 37.22 21.07 21.81
N GLN A 3 37.37 22.29 21.29
CA GLN A 3 36.37 22.93 20.41
C GLN A 3 36.26 22.31 19.01
N GLY A 4 37.26 21.52 18.58
CA GLY A 4 37.23 20.83 17.29
C GLY A 4 36.29 19.61 17.31
N THR A 5 36.28 18.87 18.41
CA THR A 5 35.52 17.61 18.55
C THR A 5 34.02 17.86 18.78
N GLU A 6 33.64 18.99 19.38
CA GLU A 6 32.24 19.41 19.50
C GLU A 6 31.64 19.81 18.15
N ARG A 7 32.36 20.62 17.35
CA ARG A 7 31.90 20.98 15.99
C ARG A 7 31.80 19.78 15.07
N GLU A 8 32.74 18.85 15.14
CA GLU A 8 32.65 17.60 14.38
C GLU A 8 31.46 16.73 14.83
N ARG A 9 31.17 16.67 16.13
CA ARG A 9 29.97 15.98 16.65
C ARG A 9 28.68 16.64 16.19
N GLU A 10 28.61 17.96 16.17
CA GLU A 10 27.44 18.70 15.69
C GLU A 10 27.21 18.46 14.19
N ALA A 11 28.26 18.56 13.37
CA ALA A 11 28.18 18.29 11.94
C ALA A 11 27.74 16.84 11.64
N VAL A 12 28.22 15.87 12.42
CA VAL A 12 27.80 14.47 12.29
C VAL A 12 26.32 14.32 12.69
N ARG A 13 25.85 14.97 13.75
CA ARG A 13 24.43 14.93 14.14
C ARG A 13 23.53 15.53 13.07
N GLU A 14 23.87 16.70 12.53
CA GLU A 14 23.11 17.32 11.45
C GLU A 14 23.06 16.43 10.20
N ALA A 15 24.17 15.78 9.86
CA ALA A 15 24.21 14.82 8.75
C ALA A 15 23.31 13.60 9.00
N TRP A 16 23.30 13.06 10.23
CA TRP A 16 22.41 11.96 10.62
C TRP A 16 20.94 12.36 10.60
N ASP A 17 20.60 13.55 11.09
CA ASP A 17 19.22 14.06 11.09
C ASP A 17 18.72 14.28 9.67
N ALA A 18 19.57 14.80 8.77
CA ALA A 18 19.24 14.93 7.36
C ALA A 18 19.00 13.56 6.67
N ILE A 19 19.79 12.54 7.00
CA ILE A 19 19.60 11.18 6.50
C ILE A 19 18.31 10.57 7.06
N ALA A 20 18.04 10.75 8.35
CA ALA A 20 16.83 10.26 9.00
C ALA A 20 15.57 10.91 8.40
N ALA A 21 15.59 12.22 8.16
CA ALA A 21 14.50 12.94 7.51
C ALA A 21 14.25 12.45 6.09
N ARG A 22 15.30 12.18 5.30
CA ARG A 22 15.17 11.59 3.96
C ARG A 22 14.59 10.18 4.02
N ARG A 23 15.03 9.35 4.97
CA ARG A 23 14.52 7.99 5.14
C ARG A 23 13.04 7.98 5.50
N ALA A 24 12.62 8.83 6.43
CA ALA A 24 11.21 8.97 6.80
C ALA A 24 10.33 9.36 5.60
N ARG A 25 10.81 10.25 4.72
CA ARG A 25 10.11 10.61 3.48
C ARG A 25 10.01 9.44 2.51
N THR A 26 11.10 8.72 2.29
CA THR A 26 11.10 7.55 1.39
C THR A 26 10.16 6.46 1.91
N ASP A 27 10.18 6.19 3.22
CA ASP A 27 9.27 5.21 3.83
C ASP A 27 7.81 5.66 3.69
N ALA A 28 7.51 6.94 3.86
CA ALA A 28 6.16 7.48 3.64
C ALA A 28 5.73 7.36 2.17
N LEU A 29 6.59 7.68 1.20
CA LEU A 29 6.29 7.52 -0.23
C LEU A 29 6.04 6.05 -0.59
N LEU A 30 6.86 5.13 -0.08
CA LEU A 30 6.67 3.70 -0.28
C LEU A 30 5.35 3.23 0.33
N LEU A 31 5.04 3.65 1.55
CA LEU A 31 3.80 3.28 2.23
C LEU A 31 2.57 3.82 1.51
N GLY A 32 2.61 5.09 1.07
CA GLY A 32 1.57 5.69 0.24
C GLY A 32 1.37 4.96 -1.08
N GLY A 33 2.46 4.65 -1.78
CA GLY A 33 2.42 3.89 -3.04
C GLY A 33 1.87 2.48 -2.87
N VAL A 34 2.27 1.77 -1.80
CA VAL A 34 1.75 0.42 -1.49
C VAL A 34 0.26 0.48 -1.15
N LEU A 35 -0.20 1.47 -0.38
CA LEU A 35 -1.63 1.65 -0.10
C LEU A 35 -2.43 1.91 -1.37
N VAL A 36 -1.93 2.78 -2.26
CA VAL A 36 -2.59 3.09 -3.53
C VAL A 36 -2.68 1.83 -4.40
N GLY A 37 -1.56 1.13 -4.56
CA GLY A 37 -1.50 -0.09 -5.38
C GLY A 37 -2.40 -1.19 -4.84
N SER A 38 -2.36 -1.47 -3.53
CA SER A 38 -3.22 -2.47 -2.90
C SER A 38 -4.70 -2.08 -2.93
N GLY A 39 -5.04 -0.82 -2.67
CA GLY A 39 -6.43 -0.33 -2.78
C GLY A 39 -6.98 -0.48 -4.20
N LEU A 40 -6.18 -0.16 -5.22
CA LEU A 40 -6.55 -0.35 -6.62
C LEU A 40 -6.74 -1.83 -6.98
N LEU A 41 -5.87 -2.71 -6.48
CA LEU A 41 -6.01 -4.16 -6.68
C LEU A 41 -7.30 -4.69 -6.04
N ILE A 42 -7.66 -4.22 -4.84
CA ILE A 42 -8.91 -4.62 -4.17
C ILE A 42 -10.13 -4.14 -4.97
N VAL A 43 -10.13 -2.89 -5.43
CA VAL A 43 -11.22 -2.34 -6.26
C VAL A 43 -11.32 -3.11 -7.58
N ALA A 44 -10.18 -3.36 -8.24
CA ALA A 44 -10.13 -4.14 -9.46
C ALA A 44 -10.66 -5.56 -9.25
N PHE A 45 -10.26 -6.23 -8.18
CA PHE A 45 -10.74 -7.56 -7.82
C PHE A 45 -12.26 -7.57 -7.61
N ALA A 46 -12.80 -6.59 -6.90
CA ALA A 46 -14.22 -6.47 -6.63
C ALA A 46 -15.08 -6.26 -7.89
N LEU A 47 -14.52 -5.63 -8.93
CA LEU A 47 -15.23 -5.28 -10.15
C LEU A 47 -15.01 -6.25 -11.31
N LEU A 48 -13.83 -6.88 -11.40
CA LEU A 48 -13.38 -7.60 -12.59
C LEU A 48 -13.32 -9.12 -12.44
N VAL A 49 -13.30 -9.65 -11.21
CA VAL A 49 -13.07 -11.09 -11.00
C VAL A 49 -14.39 -11.80 -10.67
N PRO A 50 -15.05 -12.45 -11.64
CA PRO A 50 -15.91 -13.57 -11.31
C PRO A 50 -15.00 -14.67 -10.72
N LEU A 51 -15.20 -15.02 -9.46
CA LEU A 51 -14.50 -16.15 -8.86
C LEU A 51 -15.10 -17.44 -9.45
N GLU A 52 -14.39 -18.04 -10.41
CA GLU A 52 -14.67 -19.40 -10.82
C GLU A 52 -14.00 -20.37 -9.84
N LEU A 53 -14.79 -20.89 -8.90
CA LEU A 53 -14.35 -21.95 -8.02
C LEU A 53 -14.64 -23.27 -8.72
N CYS A 54 -13.66 -23.75 -9.49
CA CYS A 54 -13.68 -25.09 -10.04
C CYS A 54 -13.27 -26.09 -8.96
N VAL A 55 -14.26 -26.66 -8.28
CA VAL A 55 -14.03 -27.78 -7.37
C VAL A 55 -13.85 -29.02 -8.24
N HIS A 56 -12.65 -29.62 -8.21
CA HIS A 56 -12.45 -30.95 -8.77
C HIS A 56 -13.22 -31.96 -7.90
N GLY A 57 -14.42 -32.33 -8.34
CA GLY A 57 -15.14 -33.46 -7.76
C GLY A 57 -14.35 -34.74 -8.04
N ALA A 58 -14.15 -35.56 -7.02
CA ALA A 58 -13.47 -36.86 -7.14
C ALA A 58 -14.35 -37.95 -7.81
N GLY A 59 -15.25 -37.55 -8.72
CA GLY A 59 -16.24 -38.41 -9.37
C GLY A 59 -16.18 -38.31 -10.90
N ILE A 60 -16.81 -39.26 -11.58
CA ILE A 60 -16.73 -39.53 -13.04
C ILE A 60 -17.28 -38.37 -13.90
N ASP A 61 -18.01 -37.43 -13.30
CA ASP A 61 -18.47 -36.20 -13.96
C ASP A 61 -17.46 -35.06 -13.73
N GLY A 62 -16.85 -34.62 -14.83
CA GLY A 62 -15.77 -33.64 -14.86
C GLY A 62 -16.05 -32.34 -14.09
N SER A 63 -14.95 -31.64 -13.77
CA SER A 63 -14.88 -30.41 -12.97
C SER A 63 -16.15 -29.55 -13.03
N ILE A 64 -16.86 -29.44 -11.90
CA ILE A 64 -17.99 -28.52 -11.76
C ILE A 64 -17.40 -27.17 -11.36
N CYS A 65 -17.35 -26.25 -12.32
CA CYS A 65 -16.99 -24.86 -12.08
C CYS A 65 -18.24 -24.09 -11.68
N THR A 66 -18.27 -23.60 -10.44
CA THR A 66 -19.30 -22.66 -10.01
C THR A 66 -18.74 -21.25 -10.11
N THR A 67 -19.42 -20.38 -10.86
CA THR A 67 -19.13 -18.94 -10.86
C THR A 67 -19.71 -18.37 -9.56
N GLN A 68 -18.90 -18.28 -8.51
CA GLN A 68 -19.32 -17.68 -7.26
C GLN A 68 -19.11 -16.17 -7.35
N GLN A 69 -20.17 -15.42 -7.65
CA GLN A 69 -20.10 -13.97 -7.54
C GLN A 69 -19.91 -13.57 -6.07
N LEU A 70 -19.07 -12.57 -5.83
CA LEU A 70 -18.96 -11.94 -4.52
C LEU A 70 -20.35 -11.50 -4.07
N SER A 71 -20.72 -11.76 -2.80
CA SER A 71 -21.96 -11.21 -2.27
C SER A 71 -21.94 -9.69 -2.39
N ARG A 72 -23.11 -9.07 -2.57
CA ARG A 72 -23.22 -7.62 -2.72
C ARG A 72 -22.55 -6.88 -1.55
N GLU A 73 -22.65 -7.42 -0.35
CA GLU A 73 -22.02 -6.89 0.86
C GLU A 73 -20.50 -6.97 0.80
N ALA A 74 -19.94 -8.11 0.37
CA ALA A 74 -18.49 -8.27 0.20
C ALA A 74 -17.94 -7.34 -0.88
N MET A 75 -18.68 -7.13 -1.96
CA MET A 75 -18.30 -6.19 -3.02
C MET A 75 -18.28 -4.75 -2.51
N LEU A 76 -19.31 -4.33 -1.77
CA LEU A 76 -19.37 -3.01 -1.16
C LEU A 76 -18.23 -2.79 -0.16
N LEU A 77 -17.95 -3.78 0.69
CA LEU A 77 -16.83 -3.71 1.62
C LEU A 77 -15.49 -3.58 0.90
N ALA A 78 -15.25 -4.38 -0.15
CA ALA A 78 -14.03 -4.29 -0.94
C ALA A 78 -13.89 -2.91 -1.61
N LEU A 79 -14.97 -2.35 -2.14
CA LEU A 79 -14.95 -1.01 -2.73
C LEU A 79 -14.69 0.09 -1.70
N ILE A 80 -15.29 -0.02 -0.50
CA ILE A 80 -15.08 0.95 0.59
C ILE A 80 -13.62 0.87 1.06
N VAL A 81 -13.14 -0.32 1.39
CA VAL A 81 -11.77 -0.52 1.88
C VAL A 81 -10.76 -0.11 0.81
N GLY A 82 -10.93 -0.58 -0.42
CA GLY A 82 -10.06 -0.23 -1.53
C GLY A 82 -10.05 1.28 -1.81
N GLY A 83 -11.22 1.93 -1.80
CA GLY A 83 -11.35 3.37 -1.95
C GLY A 83 -10.67 4.17 -0.84
N ILE A 84 -10.82 3.74 0.42
CA ILE A 84 -10.13 4.37 1.57
C ILE A 84 -8.62 4.20 1.45
N MET A 85 -8.15 3.00 1.09
CA MET A 85 -6.72 2.73 0.92
C MET A 85 -6.12 3.55 -0.23
N THR A 86 -6.80 3.62 -1.37
CA THR A 86 -6.37 4.42 -2.52
C THR A 86 -6.41 5.92 -2.20
N GLY A 87 -7.47 6.43 -1.58
CA GLY A 87 -7.58 7.83 -1.21
C GLY A 87 -6.56 8.25 -0.14
N GLY A 88 -6.47 7.49 0.95
CA GLY A 88 -5.54 7.75 2.05
C GLY A 88 -4.07 7.59 1.63
N GLY A 89 -3.76 6.53 0.88
CA GLY A 89 -2.43 6.32 0.31
C GLY A 89 -2.05 7.41 -0.69
N GLY A 90 -2.99 7.82 -1.54
CA GLY A 90 -2.80 8.87 -2.53
C GLY A 90 -2.53 10.23 -1.90
N HIS A 91 -3.27 10.56 -0.84
CA HIS A 91 -3.03 11.78 -0.07
C HIS A 91 -1.65 11.79 0.59
N LEU A 92 -1.26 10.67 1.23
CA LEU A 92 0.05 10.55 1.89
C LEU A 92 1.20 10.58 0.88
N PHE A 93 1.02 9.95 -0.28
CA PHE A 93 1.96 10.01 -1.40
C PHE A 93 2.09 11.44 -1.95
N TRP A 94 0.96 12.10 -2.20
CA TRP A 94 0.91 13.46 -2.74
C TRP A 94 1.58 14.49 -1.81
N GLN A 95 1.29 14.43 -0.51
CA GLN A 95 1.89 15.34 0.47
C GLN A 95 3.42 15.21 0.52
N ASN A 96 3.95 13.99 0.53
CA ASN A 96 5.39 13.76 0.60
C ASN A 96 6.11 14.02 -0.73
N LEU A 97 5.39 14.09 -1.85
CA LEU A 97 5.96 14.37 -3.17
C LEU A 97 5.99 15.87 -3.48
N HIS A 98 4.99 16.64 -3.06
CA HIS A 98 4.87 18.08 -3.37
C HIS A 98 5.24 19.03 -2.23
N HIS A 99 5.26 18.58 -0.98
CA HIS A 99 5.70 19.39 0.16
C HIS A 99 6.89 18.73 0.87
N PRO A 100 8.09 18.79 0.27
CA PRO A 100 9.32 18.33 0.92
C PRO A 100 9.75 19.35 1.96
N ASN A 101 9.10 19.38 3.14
CA ASN A 101 9.65 20.05 4.32
C ASN A 101 10.88 19.26 4.79
#